data_AF-A0A397GYA4-F1
#
_entry.id   AF-A0A397GYA4-F1
#
_cell.length_a   1.000
_cell.length_b   1.000
_cell.length_c   1.000
_cell.angle_alpha   90.00
_cell.angle_beta   90.00
_cell.angle_gamma   90.00
#
_symmetry.space_group_name_H-M   'P 1'
#
loop_
_entity.id
_entity.type
_entity.pdbx_description
1 polymer ?
#
loop_
_entity_poly.entity_id
_entity_poly.type
_entity_poly.pdbx_seq_one_letter_code
_entity_poly.pdbx_strand_id
1 'polypeptide(L)'
;MEEILTIANEFYQMNDITINKSKSCLIAINVNSQTKSEGLLMGDETLYPVAKNYPVRSLGVYITENGSKQFQKDRLKKLTNYMANILKGKPITDKQAIYIFNAVVMPMLEYSLNDMTLSEKECLKITTKFISMIKNKVLLPIMVPNALIYAKEAYDGGNITIEEILVDENQYRLTRKSLRNRQLMFLEQLVSHNGKILLHWQEITNNDRRGPKPGWFKTLENKLLTDIKTQVLSAEMQATLGE
;
A
#
# COMPACT_ATOMS: atom_id res chain seq x y z
N MET A 1 21.14 39.07 -7.79
CA MET A 1 19.95 38.28 -8.18
C MET A 1 19.23 38.94 -9.35
N GLU A 2 19.06 40.26 -9.32
CA GLU A 2 18.46 41.03 -10.42
C GLU A 2 19.18 40.83 -11.76
N GLU A 3 20.52 40.90 -11.81
CA GLU A 3 21.29 40.66 -13.04
C GLU A 3 21.02 39.28 -13.68
N ILE A 4 20.91 38.23 -12.85
CA ILE A 4 20.62 36.86 -13.33
C ILE A 4 19.22 36.78 -13.92
N LEU A 5 18.25 37.50 -13.34
CA LEU A 5 16.90 37.55 -13.87
C LEU A 5 16.82 38.35 -15.17
N THR A 6 17.57 39.43 -15.30
CA THR A 6 17.67 40.18 -16.56
C THR A 6 18.22 39.28 -17.67
N ILE A 7 19.34 38.59 -17.41
CA ILE A 7 19.93 37.63 -18.37
C ILE A 7 18.94 36.53 -18.73
N ALA A 8 18.22 35.98 -17.74
CA ALA A 8 17.21 34.96 -17.99
C ALA A 8 16.05 35.49 -18.85
N ASN A 9 15.55 36.69 -18.57
CA ASN A 9 14.47 37.33 -19.34
C ASN A 9 14.88 37.60 -20.79
N GLU A 10 16.11 38.10 -21.00
CA GLU A 10 16.67 38.27 -22.35
C GLU A 10 16.72 36.93 -23.10
N PHE A 11 17.23 35.87 -22.45
CA PHE A 11 17.24 34.54 -23.03
C PHE A 11 15.84 34.04 -23.39
N TYR A 12 14.85 34.22 -22.52
CA TYR A 12 13.48 33.79 -22.80
C TYR A 12 12.85 34.58 -23.96
N GLN A 13 13.09 35.89 -24.04
CA GLN A 13 12.62 36.73 -25.14
C GLN A 13 13.27 36.35 -26.47
N MET A 14 14.58 36.10 -26.49
CA MET A 14 15.30 35.67 -27.70
C MET A 14 14.79 34.34 -28.27
N ASN A 15 14.20 33.49 -27.42
CA ASN A 15 13.70 32.17 -27.81
C ASN A 15 12.17 32.10 -27.88
N ASP A 16 11.46 33.23 -27.84
CA ASP A 16 9.99 33.28 -27.84
C ASP A 16 9.33 32.43 -26.73
N ILE A 17 9.98 32.33 -25.56
CA ILE A 17 9.51 31.58 -24.39
C ILE A 17 8.77 32.54 -23.45
N THR A 18 7.47 32.27 -23.21
CA THR A 18 6.69 33.00 -22.21
C THR A 18 6.73 32.29 -20.85
N ILE A 19 7.15 33.00 -19.80
CA ILE A 19 7.13 32.48 -18.42
C ILE A 19 5.70 32.49 -17.87
N ASN A 20 5.27 31.38 -17.27
CA ASN A 20 4.01 31.34 -16.54
C ASN A 20 4.19 31.96 -15.14
N LYS A 21 3.91 33.26 -15.05
CA LYS A 21 4.07 34.07 -13.84
C LYS A 21 3.23 33.58 -12.65
N SER A 22 2.05 33.00 -12.90
CA SER A 22 1.20 32.43 -11.84
C SER A 22 1.82 31.22 -11.13
N LYS A 23 2.79 30.55 -11.77
CA LYS A 23 3.54 29.42 -11.20
C LYS A 23 4.89 29.84 -10.64
N SER A 24 5.32 31.08 -10.86
CA SER A 24 6.56 31.64 -10.31
C SER A 24 6.33 32.06 -8.87
N CYS A 25 7.15 31.57 -7.94
CA CYS A 25 7.06 31.89 -6.52
C CYS A 25 8.40 32.39 -6.00
N LEU A 26 8.40 33.49 -5.24
CA LEU A 26 9.59 34.04 -4.60
C LEU A 26 9.69 33.58 -3.14
N ILE A 27 10.75 32.86 -2.78
CA ILE A 27 11.04 32.48 -1.40
C ILE A 27 12.18 33.36 -0.89
N ALA A 28 11.90 34.22 0.08
CA ALA A 28 12.87 35.12 0.67
C ALA A 28 13.43 34.51 1.98
N ILE A 29 14.62 33.89 1.92
CA ILE A 29 15.26 33.25 3.07
C ILE A 29 16.15 34.26 3.79
N ASN A 30 15.98 34.39 5.11
CA ASN A 30 16.81 35.25 5.98
C ASN A 30 16.88 36.73 5.55
N VAL A 31 15.75 37.26 5.04
CA VAL A 31 15.65 38.64 4.54
C VAL A 31 14.96 39.54 5.56
N ASN A 32 15.45 40.78 5.71
CA ASN A 32 14.86 41.79 6.58
C ASN A 32 13.44 42.16 6.13
N SER A 33 12.60 42.61 7.07
CA SER A 33 11.20 42.98 6.81
C SER A 33 11.05 44.06 5.72
N GLN A 34 12.02 44.97 5.62
CA GLN A 34 12.06 46.05 4.62
C GLN A 34 12.23 45.48 3.19
N THR A 35 13.20 44.59 2.99
CA THR A 35 13.51 44.00 1.68
C THR A 35 12.46 42.97 1.22
N LYS A 36 11.61 42.48 2.13
CA LYS A 36 10.44 41.67 1.76
C LYS A 36 9.35 42.46 1.07
N SER A 37 9.28 43.77 1.26
CA SER A 37 8.24 44.61 0.66
C SER A 37 8.59 45.08 -0.75
N GLU A 38 9.88 45.07 -1.11
CA GLU A 38 10.38 45.58 -2.39
C GLU A 38 10.03 44.64 -3.57
N GLY A 39 9.78 43.36 -3.32
CA GLY A 39 9.48 42.38 -4.37
C GLY A 39 10.65 42.20 -5.34
N LEU A 40 10.48 41.35 -6.36
CA LEU A 40 11.51 41.09 -7.36
C LEU A 40 10.92 41.18 -8.76
N LEU A 41 11.49 42.04 -9.61
CA LEU A 41 11.04 42.20 -11.00
C LEU A 41 11.39 40.96 -11.83
N MET A 42 10.39 40.37 -12.46
CA MET A 42 10.54 39.25 -13.40
C MET A 42 9.81 39.60 -14.71
N GLY A 43 10.52 40.28 -15.61
CA GLY A 43 9.93 40.87 -16.81
C GLY A 43 9.07 42.08 -16.42
N ASP A 44 7.80 42.06 -16.84
CA ASP A 44 6.87 43.19 -16.62
C ASP A 44 6.12 43.15 -15.28
N GLU A 45 6.31 42.11 -14.46
CA GLU A 45 5.61 41.93 -13.18
C GLU A 45 6.57 41.77 -12.00
N THR A 46 6.17 42.30 -10.84
CA THR A 46 6.88 42.17 -9.59
C THR A 46 6.38 40.97 -8.80
N LEU A 47 7.26 40.02 -8.50
CA LEU A 47 6.97 38.89 -7.63
C LEU A 47 7.17 39.29 -6.17
N TYR A 48 6.13 39.10 -5.35
CA TYR A 48 6.23 39.29 -3.91
C TYR A 48 6.63 38.00 -3.19
N PRO A 49 7.41 38.09 -2.10
CA PRO A 49 7.74 36.93 -1.29
C PRO A 49 6.51 36.23 -0.75
N VAL A 50 6.50 34.91 -0.82
CA VAL A 50 5.39 34.11 -0.31
C VAL A 50 5.41 34.10 1.23
N ALA A 51 4.24 33.94 1.87
CA ALA A 51 4.11 33.90 3.33
C ALA A 51 5.00 32.83 3.98
N LYS A 52 5.50 33.13 5.19
CA LYS A 52 6.47 32.30 5.94
C LYS A 52 6.17 30.80 6.00
N ASN A 53 4.90 30.46 6.22
CA ASN A 53 4.43 29.08 6.39
C ASN A 53 3.87 28.46 5.11
N TYR A 54 3.90 29.18 4.00
CA TYR A 54 3.35 28.69 2.74
C TYR A 54 4.28 27.62 2.14
N PRO A 55 3.78 26.41 1.87
CA PRO A 55 4.58 25.33 1.29
C PRO A 55 4.63 25.48 -0.24
N VAL A 56 5.75 25.98 -0.75
CA VAL A 56 6.01 26.06 -2.21
C VAL A 56 6.48 24.70 -2.71
N ARG A 57 5.86 24.19 -3.78
CA ARG A 57 6.22 22.91 -4.37
C ARG A 57 7.31 23.09 -5.44
N SER A 58 8.42 22.38 -5.30
CA SER A 58 9.46 22.25 -6.33
C SER A 58 9.80 20.77 -6.52
N LEU A 59 9.71 20.26 -7.75
CA LEU A 59 10.00 18.87 -8.09
C LEU A 59 9.31 17.83 -7.16
N GLY A 60 8.08 18.10 -6.72
CA GLY A 60 7.35 17.19 -5.81
C GLY A 60 7.65 17.38 -4.32
N VAL A 61 8.72 18.08 -3.99
CA VAL A 61 9.16 18.45 -2.64
C VAL A 61 8.53 19.79 -2.23
N TYR A 62 8.21 19.98 -0.95
CA TYR A 62 7.63 21.24 -0.44
C TYR A 62 8.59 22.03 0.44
N ILE A 63 8.83 23.28 0.09
CA ILE A 63 9.77 24.16 0.77
C ILE A 63 8.99 25.33 1.37
N THR A 64 9.22 25.60 2.65
CA THR A 64 8.70 26.78 3.35
C THR A 64 9.86 27.70 3.69
N GLU A 65 9.62 29.00 3.81
CA GLU A 65 10.62 29.97 4.26
C GLU A 65 11.26 29.56 5.61
N ASN A 66 10.43 29.13 6.57
CA ASN A 66 10.87 28.73 7.90
C ASN A 66 11.62 27.38 7.94
N GLY A 67 11.82 26.71 6.80
CA GLY A 67 12.43 25.38 6.73
C GLY A 67 11.59 24.23 7.32
N SER A 68 10.35 24.49 7.75
CA SER A 68 9.47 23.48 8.33
C SER A 68 9.07 22.42 7.31
N LYS A 69 9.29 21.15 7.66
CA LYS A 69 8.89 19.98 6.86
C LYS A 69 7.53 19.40 7.28
N GLN A 70 6.79 20.08 8.14
CA GLN A 70 5.53 19.57 8.69
C GLN A 70 4.50 19.28 7.59
N PHE A 71 4.37 20.16 6.60
CA PHE A 71 3.45 19.96 5.49
C PHE A 71 3.79 18.69 4.68
N GLN A 72 5.07 18.45 4.42
CA GLN A 72 5.53 17.24 3.74
C GLN A 72 5.22 15.99 4.58
N LYS A 73 5.52 16.02 5.87
CA LYS A 73 5.20 14.93 6.81
C LYS A 73 3.73 14.58 6.79
N ASP A 74 2.84 15.57 6.83
CA ASP A 74 1.41 15.34 6.84
C ASP A 74 0.89 14.84 5.48
N ARG A 75 1.49 15.26 4.38
CA ARG A 75 1.22 14.71 3.05
C ARG A 75 1.66 13.24 2.96
N LEU A 76 2.83 12.91 3.48
CA LEU A 76 3.36 11.54 3.53
C LEU A 76 2.42 10.61 4.32
N LYS A 77 1.94 11.07 5.47
CA LYS A 77 0.92 10.37 6.27
C LYS A 77 -0.38 10.18 5.48
N LYS A 78 -0.86 11.20 4.77
CA LYS A 78 -2.07 11.09 3.94
C LYS A 78 -1.89 10.08 2.82
N LEU A 79 -0.76 10.09 2.14
CA LEU A 79 -0.43 9.17 1.05
C LEU A 79 -0.31 7.72 1.51
N THR A 80 0.42 7.48 2.60
CA THR A 80 0.54 6.14 3.19
C THR A 80 -0.80 5.61 3.66
N ASN A 81 -1.62 6.44 4.30
CA ASN A 81 -2.98 6.09 4.70
C ASN A 81 -3.88 5.77 3.50
N TYR A 82 -3.78 6.56 2.43
CA TYR A 82 -4.52 6.34 1.20
C TYR A 82 -4.15 5.01 0.55
N MET A 83 -2.85 4.73 0.40
CA MET A 83 -2.36 3.47 -0.16
C MET A 83 -2.79 2.26 0.68
N ALA A 84 -2.64 2.32 2.01
CA ALA A 84 -3.07 1.26 2.90
C ALA A 84 -4.59 1.00 2.80
N ASN A 85 -5.41 2.06 2.70
CA ASN A 85 -6.85 1.92 2.56
C ASN A 85 -7.25 1.29 1.21
N ILE A 86 -6.58 1.65 0.12
CA ILE A 86 -6.79 1.02 -1.19
C ILE A 86 -6.52 -0.48 -1.10
N LEU A 87 -5.31 -0.85 -0.65
CA LEU A 87 -4.89 -2.25 -0.59
C LEU A 87 -5.79 -3.07 0.34
N LYS A 88 -6.24 -2.48 1.47
CA LYS A 88 -7.19 -3.12 2.39
C LYS A 88 -8.49 -3.54 1.69
N GLY A 89 -9.06 -2.68 0.84
CA GLY A 89 -10.32 -2.95 0.15
C GLY A 89 -10.21 -3.87 -1.08
N LYS A 90 -9.00 -4.05 -1.63
CA LYS A 90 -8.81 -4.83 -2.87
C LYS A 90 -8.73 -6.34 -2.60
N PRO A 91 -9.32 -7.20 -3.46
CA PRO A 91 -9.20 -8.65 -3.36
C PRO A 91 -7.85 -9.11 -3.94
N ILE A 92 -6.77 -8.89 -3.18
CA ILE A 92 -5.38 -9.23 -3.52
C ILE A 92 -4.77 -10.05 -2.38
N THR A 93 -3.74 -10.85 -2.70
CA THR A 93 -3.00 -11.63 -1.70
C THR A 93 -2.10 -10.72 -0.86
N ASP A 94 -1.68 -11.22 0.29
CA ASP A 94 -0.62 -10.64 1.11
C ASP A 94 0.69 -10.50 0.32
N LYS A 95 1.11 -11.53 -0.42
CA LYS A 95 2.31 -11.50 -1.29
C LYS A 95 2.20 -10.37 -2.34
N GLN A 96 1.05 -10.20 -2.98
CA GLN A 96 0.79 -9.10 -3.92
C GLN A 96 0.80 -7.74 -3.22
N ALA A 97 0.23 -7.63 -2.01
CA ALA A 97 0.24 -6.39 -1.25
C ALA A 97 1.66 -6.02 -0.77
N ILE A 98 2.47 -6.99 -0.35
CA ILE A 98 3.90 -6.82 0.00
C ILE A 98 4.68 -6.37 -1.23
N TYR A 99 4.45 -7.00 -2.39
CA TYR A 99 5.09 -6.59 -3.64
C TYR A 99 4.75 -5.14 -4.00
N ILE A 100 3.48 -4.74 -3.97
CA ILE A 100 3.07 -3.35 -4.24
C ILE A 100 3.71 -2.39 -3.23
N PHE A 101 3.78 -2.78 -1.96
CA PHE A 101 4.44 -1.97 -0.95
C PHE A 101 5.93 -1.74 -1.28
N ASN A 102 6.66 -2.80 -1.62
CA ASN A 102 8.09 -2.73 -1.93
C ASN A 102 8.38 -2.04 -3.29
N ALA A 103 7.56 -2.27 -4.31
CA ALA A 103 7.79 -1.75 -5.66
C ALA A 103 7.23 -0.34 -5.88
N VAL A 104 6.26 0.12 -5.08
CA VAL A 104 5.58 1.41 -5.29
C VAL A 104 5.65 2.30 -4.06
N VAL A 105 5.22 1.80 -2.90
CA VAL A 105 5.12 2.64 -1.70
C VAL A 105 6.51 3.00 -1.19
N MET A 106 7.43 2.04 -1.10
CA MET A 106 8.79 2.27 -0.63
C MET A 106 9.56 3.28 -1.50
N PRO A 107 9.64 3.15 -2.84
CA PRO A 107 10.27 4.16 -3.69
C PRO A 107 9.61 5.54 -3.60
N MET A 108 8.27 5.59 -3.46
CA MET A 108 7.55 6.84 -3.29
C MET A 108 7.92 7.55 -1.97
N LEU A 109 8.05 6.79 -0.89
CA LEU A 109 8.52 7.31 0.39
C LEU A 109 9.97 7.77 0.27
N GLU A 110 10.85 6.95 -0.28
CA GLU A 110 12.27 7.27 -0.47
C GLU A 110 12.46 8.58 -1.25
N TYR A 111 11.77 8.74 -2.37
CA TYR A 111 11.79 10.00 -3.13
C TYR A 111 11.35 11.21 -2.31
N SER A 112 10.31 11.02 -1.49
CA SER A 112 9.77 12.09 -0.63
C SER A 112 10.65 12.38 0.60
N LEU A 113 11.63 11.53 0.90
CA LEU A 113 12.56 11.66 2.02
C LEU A 113 13.95 12.13 1.58
N ASN A 114 14.15 12.38 0.28
CA ASN A 114 15.45 12.81 -0.22
C ASN A 114 15.90 14.17 0.39
N ASP A 115 14.96 15.02 0.79
CA ASP A 115 15.22 16.33 1.40
C ASP A 115 14.90 16.40 2.90
N MET A 116 14.52 15.27 3.53
CA MET A 116 14.21 15.20 4.96
C MET A 116 14.32 13.78 5.54
N THR A 117 14.76 13.67 6.79
CA THR A 117 14.72 12.40 7.51
C THR A 117 13.47 12.28 8.37
N LEU A 118 12.95 11.05 8.51
CA LEU A 118 11.92 10.74 9.48
C LEU A 118 12.55 10.23 10.77
N SER A 119 11.89 10.55 11.89
CA SER A 119 12.22 9.89 13.14
C SER A 119 11.79 8.42 13.11
N GLU A 120 12.49 7.58 13.87
CA GLU A 120 12.15 6.15 14.01
C GLU A 120 10.67 5.96 14.42
N LYS A 121 10.17 6.80 15.33
CA LYS A 121 8.76 6.78 15.76
C LYS A 121 7.78 7.03 14.60
N GLU A 122 8.13 7.90 13.66
CA GLU A 122 7.32 8.19 12.47
C GLU A 122 7.36 7.02 11.48
N CYS A 123 8.54 6.44 11.25
CA CYS A 123 8.71 5.25 10.42
C CYS A 123 7.89 4.07 10.97
N LEU A 124 8.00 3.80 12.28
CA LEU A 124 7.25 2.73 12.94
C LEU A 124 5.74 2.91 12.75
N LYS A 125 5.20 4.13 12.89
CA LYS A 125 3.77 4.39 12.66
C LYS A 125 3.33 4.03 11.23
N ILE A 126 4.15 4.37 10.23
CA ILE A 126 3.88 4.02 8.82
C ILE A 126 3.92 2.50 8.66
N THR A 127 5.01 1.87 9.09
CA THR A 127 5.23 0.42 8.93
C THR A 127 4.19 -0.40 9.69
N THR A 128 3.85 -0.06 10.93
CA THR A 128 2.82 -0.75 11.74
C THR A 128 1.47 -0.76 11.04
N LYS A 129 1.10 0.32 10.35
CA LYS A 129 -0.18 0.39 9.63
C LYS A 129 -0.20 -0.56 8.44
N PHE A 130 0.89 -0.62 7.66
CA PHE A 130 1.02 -1.58 6.56
C PHE A 130 1.09 -3.03 7.06
N ILE A 131 1.88 -3.30 8.10
CA ILE A 131 1.94 -4.60 8.76
C ILE A 131 0.55 -5.05 9.21
N SER A 132 -0.20 -4.18 9.88
CA SER A 132 -1.56 -4.51 10.34
C SER A 132 -2.50 -4.82 9.17
N MET A 133 -2.37 -4.10 8.06
CA MET A 133 -3.12 -4.41 6.85
C MET A 133 -2.74 -5.78 6.28
N ILE A 134 -1.45 -6.13 6.22
CA ILE A 134 -0.98 -7.44 5.78
C ILE A 134 -1.50 -8.56 6.70
N LYS A 135 -1.41 -8.41 8.02
CA LYS A 135 -1.99 -9.38 8.99
C LYS A 135 -3.45 -9.67 8.70
N ASN A 136 -4.24 -8.62 8.44
CA ASN A 136 -5.65 -8.77 8.10
C ASN A 136 -5.88 -9.49 6.76
N LYS A 137 -4.93 -9.45 5.81
CA LYS A 137 -5.00 -10.19 4.54
C LYS A 137 -4.67 -11.67 4.70
N VAL A 138 -3.76 -12.00 5.61
CA VAL A 138 -3.39 -13.38 5.96
C VAL A 138 -4.37 -13.99 6.97
N LEU A 139 -5.45 -13.27 7.33
CA LEU A 139 -6.41 -13.66 8.38
C LEU A 139 -5.76 -13.90 9.76
N LEU A 140 -4.59 -13.32 9.99
CA LEU A 140 -3.88 -13.41 11.26
C LEU A 140 -4.46 -12.40 12.26
N PRO A 141 -4.61 -12.78 13.54
CA PRO A 141 -4.93 -11.82 14.58
C PRO A 141 -3.96 -10.64 14.59
N ILE A 142 -4.46 -9.42 14.81
CA ILE A 142 -3.63 -8.20 14.84
C ILE A 142 -2.50 -8.30 15.87
N MET A 143 -2.73 -9.06 16.96
CA MET A 143 -1.80 -9.31 18.07
C MET A 143 -0.64 -10.25 17.73
N VAL A 144 -0.64 -10.89 16.56
CA VAL A 144 0.46 -11.79 16.15
C VAL A 144 1.79 -11.02 16.15
N PRO A 145 2.87 -11.53 16.77
CA PRO A 145 4.18 -10.89 16.72
C PRO A 145 4.60 -10.54 15.28
N ASN A 146 5.10 -9.32 15.07
CA ASN A 146 5.51 -8.86 13.72
C ASN A 146 6.56 -9.78 13.07
N ALA A 147 7.40 -10.44 13.89
CA ALA A 147 8.40 -11.40 13.45
C ALA A 147 7.81 -12.55 12.60
N LEU A 148 6.58 -12.98 12.88
CA LEU A 148 5.92 -14.07 12.15
C LEU A 148 5.55 -13.69 10.71
N ILE A 149 5.48 -12.39 10.37
CA ILE A 149 5.29 -11.92 8.99
C ILE A 149 6.61 -11.96 8.22
N TYR A 150 7.75 -12.00 8.91
CA TYR A 150 9.06 -12.08 8.26
C TYR A 150 9.60 -13.51 8.24
N ALA A 151 9.03 -14.41 9.04
CA ALA A 151 9.29 -15.83 8.96
C ALA A 151 8.68 -16.39 7.67
N LYS A 152 9.50 -16.58 6.64
CA LYS A 152 9.14 -17.18 5.34
C LYS A 152 8.37 -18.50 5.49
N GLU A 153 8.66 -19.24 6.56
CA GLU A 153 8.09 -20.56 6.87
C GLU A 153 6.71 -20.50 7.56
N ALA A 154 6.27 -19.33 8.06
CA ALA A 154 5.08 -19.24 8.91
C ALA A 154 3.77 -18.99 8.15
N TYR A 155 3.82 -18.56 6.89
CA TYR A 155 2.63 -18.22 6.10
C TYR A 155 2.85 -18.40 4.60
N ASP A 156 3.66 -19.38 4.17
CA ASP A 156 3.90 -19.57 2.74
C ASP A 156 2.56 -19.78 2.02
N GLY A 157 2.15 -18.72 1.31
CA GLY A 157 0.86 -18.62 0.65
C GLY A 157 0.72 -19.79 -0.29
N GLY A 158 -0.39 -20.50 -0.14
CA GLY A 158 -0.62 -21.81 -0.69
C GLY A 158 -0.22 -22.01 -2.15
N ASN A 159 0.33 -23.19 -2.44
CA ASN A 159 0.74 -23.61 -3.76
C ASN A 159 -0.46 -23.96 -4.64
N ILE A 160 -1.60 -24.33 -4.04
CA ILE A 160 -2.77 -24.81 -4.78
C ILE A 160 -3.93 -23.82 -4.62
N THR A 161 -4.36 -23.23 -5.74
CA THR A 161 -5.56 -22.39 -5.75
C THR A 161 -6.83 -23.23 -5.69
N ILE A 162 -7.86 -22.71 -5.03
CA ILE A 162 -9.19 -23.35 -5.00
C ILE A 162 -9.77 -23.47 -6.43
N GLU A 163 -9.35 -22.58 -7.34
CA GLU A 163 -9.72 -22.60 -8.77
C GLU A 163 -9.22 -23.87 -9.47
N GLU A 164 -7.94 -24.21 -9.28
CA GLU A 164 -7.32 -25.43 -9.84
C GLU A 164 -8.01 -26.70 -9.34
N ILE A 165 -8.48 -26.72 -8.09
CA ILE A 165 -9.18 -27.88 -7.51
C ILE A 165 -10.61 -27.99 -8.05
N LEU A 166 -11.30 -26.85 -8.24
CA LEU A 166 -12.70 -26.87 -8.63
C LEU A 166 -12.88 -27.28 -10.10
N VAL A 167 -11.89 -27.10 -10.98
CA VAL A 167 -11.76 -27.54 -12.40
C VAL A 167 -12.90 -27.13 -13.36
N ASP A 168 -14.14 -27.08 -12.89
CA ASP A 168 -15.31 -26.64 -13.65
C ASP A 168 -15.43 -25.11 -13.58
N GLU A 169 -15.10 -24.46 -14.70
CA GLU A 169 -15.12 -23.02 -14.89
C GLU A 169 -16.51 -22.40 -14.58
N ASN A 170 -17.59 -23.14 -14.82
CA ASN A 170 -18.95 -22.68 -14.53
C ASN A 170 -19.24 -22.68 -13.02
N GLN A 171 -18.77 -23.70 -12.30
CA GLN A 171 -18.91 -23.77 -10.84
C GLN A 171 -18.03 -22.73 -10.15
N TYR A 172 -16.79 -22.53 -10.63
CA TYR A 172 -15.92 -21.51 -10.08
C TYR A 172 -16.51 -20.10 -10.26
N ARG A 173 -17.08 -19.79 -11.43
CA ARG A 173 -17.72 -18.49 -11.69
C ARG A 173 -18.85 -18.18 -10.69
N LEU A 174 -19.69 -19.17 -10.37
CA LEU A 174 -20.79 -19.03 -9.42
C LEU A 174 -20.30 -18.88 -7.97
N THR A 175 -19.15 -19.46 -7.65
CA THR A 175 -18.66 -19.61 -6.27
C THR A 175 -17.63 -18.55 -5.90
N ARG A 176 -17.01 -17.90 -6.90
CA ARG A 176 -16.05 -16.79 -6.77
C ARG A 176 -16.56 -15.66 -5.87
N LYS A 177 -17.86 -15.31 -5.94
CA LYS A 177 -18.45 -14.29 -5.06
C LYS A 177 -18.43 -14.73 -3.59
N SER A 178 -18.73 -16.01 -3.32
CA SER A 178 -18.67 -16.59 -1.97
C SER A 178 -17.24 -16.68 -1.44
N LEU A 179 -16.29 -17.13 -2.27
CA LEU A 179 -14.87 -17.23 -1.93
C LEU A 179 -14.29 -15.85 -1.61
N ARG A 180 -14.56 -14.86 -2.47
CA ARG A 180 -14.13 -13.46 -2.29
C ARG A 180 -14.68 -12.83 -1.01
N ASN A 181 -15.95 -13.05 -0.70
CA ASN A 181 -16.56 -12.51 0.53
C ASN A 181 -15.90 -13.04 1.81
N ARG A 182 -15.22 -14.19 1.73
CA ARG A 182 -14.55 -14.84 2.85
C ARG A 182 -13.01 -14.84 2.72
N GLN A 183 -12.49 -14.16 1.70
CA GLN A 183 -11.05 -14.06 1.42
C GLN A 183 -10.36 -15.43 1.27
N LEU A 184 -11.08 -16.40 0.70
CA LEU A 184 -10.57 -17.75 0.41
C LEU A 184 -10.05 -17.79 -1.03
N MET A 185 -8.82 -18.28 -1.20
CA MET A 185 -8.08 -18.30 -2.46
C MET A 185 -7.28 -19.60 -2.63
N PHE A 186 -6.69 -20.11 -1.55
CA PHE A 186 -5.82 -21.29 -1.56
C PHE A 186 -6.39 -22.42 -0.69
N LEU A 187 -6.01 -23.66 -1.01
CA LEU A 187 -6.41 -24.84 -0.25
C LEU A 187 -5.88 -24.79 1.19
N GLU A 188 -4.68 -24.27 1.37
CA GLU A 188 -3.93 -24.16 2.61
C GLU A 188 -4.67 -23.31 3.65
N GLN A 189 -5.58 -22.42 3.21
CA GLN A 189 -6.47 -21.65 4.08
C GLN A 189 -7.63 -22.50 4.64
N LEU A 190 -7.85 -23.69 4.10
CA LEU A 190 -8.91 -24.64 4.47
C LEU A 190 -8.34 -25.88 5.16
N VAL A 191 -7.03 -25.96 5.39
CA VAL A 191 -6.36 -27.16 5.93
C VAL A 191 -5.70 -26.80 7.26
N SER A 192 -5.61 -27.78 8.16
CA SER A 192 -4.90 -27.67 9.43
C SER A 192 -3.43 -27.32 9.21
N HIS A 193 -2.78 -26.74 10.23
CA HIS A 193 -1.39 -26.29 10.21
C HIS A 193 -0.37 -27.36 9.78
N ASN A 194 -0.74 -28.64 9.82
CA ASN A 194 0.09 -29.78 9.46
C ASN A 194 -0.15 -30.29 8.03
N GLY A 195 -1.06 -29.67 7.25
CA GLY A 195 -1.35 -30.07 5.88
C GLY A 195 -2.13 -31.38 5.73
N LYS A 196 -2.62 -31.99 6.81
CA LYS A 196 -3.20 -33.36 6.79
C LYS A 196 -4.72 -33.42 6.86
N ILE A 197 -5.33 -32.44 7.53
CA ILE A 197 -6.75 -32.45 7.87
C ILE A 197 -7.40 -31.22 7.26
N LEU A 198 -8.48 -31.40 6.49
CA LEU A 198 -9.31 -30.29 6.02
C LEU A 198 -10.16 -29.75 7.18
N LEU A 199 -10.14 -28.45 7.42
CA LEU A 199 -10.92 -27.80 8.47
C LEU A 199 -12.43 -27.99 8.27
N HIS A 200 -13.17 -28.10 9.36
CA HIS A 200 -14.63 -28.07 9.29
C HIS A 200 -15.11 -26.68 8.84
N TRP A 201 -16.22 -26.65 8.10
CA TRP A 201 -16.83 -25.39 7.62
C TRP A 201 -17.11 -24.38 8.75
N GLN A 202 -17.42 -24.87 9.94
CA GLN A 202 -17.69 -24.04 11.13
C GLN A 202 -16.44 -23.32 11.63
N GLU A 203 -15.27 -23.95 11.52
CA GLU A 203 -13.97 -23.39 11.92
C GLU A 203 -13.54 -22.29 10.95
N ILE A 204 -13.79 -22.47 9.66
CA ILE A 204 -13.48 -21.51 8.59
C ILE A 204 -14.35 -20.24 8.69
N THR A 205 -15.55 -20.34 9.27
CA THR A 205 -16.54 -19.25 9.29
C THR A 205 -16.62 -18.46 10.60
N ASN A 206 -15.80 -18.82 11.59
CA ASN A 206 -15.65 -18.13 12.87
C ASN A 206 -17.00 -17.73 13.50
N ASN A 207 -17.95 -18.67 13.55
CA ASN A 207 -19.25 -18.62 14.23
C ASN A 207 -20.28 -17.54 13.83
N ASP A 208 -19.95 -16.54 13.01
CA ASP A 208 -20.87 -15.41 12.76
C ASP A 208 -22.05 -15.71 11.82
N ARG A 209 -22.04 -16.85 11.11
CA ARG A 209 -23.20 -17.29 10.31
C ARG A 209 -23.35 -18.80 10.36
N ARG A 210 -24.29 -19.28 11.19
CA ARG A 210 -24.89 -20.63 11.11
C ARG A 210 -25.72 -20.79 9.82
N GLY A 211 -25.14 -20.42 8.69
CA GLY A 211 -25.72 -20.62 7.37
C GLY A 211 -25.41 -22.03 6.86
N PRO A 212 -26.22 -22.54 5.93
CA PRO A 212 -25.95 -23.84 5.31
C PRO A 212 -24.57 -23.84 4.66
N LYS A 213 -23.88 -24.98 4.78
CA LYS A 213 -22.60 -25.26 4.14
C LYS A 213 -22.71 -25.04 2.62
N PRO A 214 -21.89 -24.17 2.02
CA PRO A 214 -21.95 -23.89 0.59
C PRO A 214 -21.73 -25.15 -0.26
N GLY A 215 -22.42 -25.23 -1.40
CA GLY A 215 -22.29 -26.35 -2.33
C GLY A 215 -20.85 -26.57 -2.80
N TRP A 216 -20.11 -25.50 -3.06
CA TRP A 216 -18.71 -25.58 -3.50
C TRP A 216 -17.79 -26.23 -2.49
N PHE A 217 -18.04 -26.04 -1.19
CA PHE A 217 -17.23 -26.64 -0.14
C PHE A 217 -17.54 -28.14 0.00
N LYS A 218 -18.77 -28.57 -0.28
CA LYS A 218 -19.11 -30.00 -0.41
C LYS A 218 -18.41 -30.64 -1.62
N THR A 219 -18.38 -29.94 -2.75
CA THR A 219 -17.64 -30.41 -3.93
C THR A 219 -16.15 -30.55 -3.65
N LEU A 220 -15.58 -29.61 -2.90
CA LEU A 220 -14.18 -29.63 -2.50
C LEU A 220 -13.88 -30.82 -1.57
N GLU A 221 -14.71 -31.05 -0.55
CA GLU A 221 -14.58 -32.24 0.30
C GLU A 221 -14.64 -33.55 -0.47
N ASN A 222 -15.59 -33.69 -1.40
CA ASN A 222 -15.74 -34.91 -2.20
C ASN A 222 -14.53 -35.16 -3.11
N LYS A 223 -13.79 -34.11 -3.49
CA LYS A 223 -12.59 -34.23 -4.34
C LYS A 223 -11.32 -34.48 -3.52
N LEU A 224 -11.22 -33.92 -2.32
CA LEU A 224 -9.98 -33.90 -1.55
C LEU A 224 -9.90 -34.95 -0.44
N LEU A 225 -11.05 -35.45 0.05
CA LEU A 225 -11.10 -36.36 1.19
C LEU A 225 -11.19 -37.82 0.74
N THR A 226 -10.37 -38.67 1.36
CA THR A 226 -10.47 -40.14 1.23
C THR A 226 -11.60 -40.71 2.09
N ASP A 227 -11.86 -40.08 3.25
CA ASP A 227 -12.99 -40.39 4.13
C ASP A 227 -13.56 -39.08 4.72
N ILE A 228 -14.85 -38.86 4.48
CA ILE A 228 -15.60 -37.68 4.91
C ILE A 228 -15.68 -37.58 6.44
N LYS A 229 -15.64 -38.72 7.15
CA LYS A 229 -15.75 -38.75 8.62
C LYS A 229 -14.46 -38.32 9.31
N THR A 230 -13.31 -38.61 8.72
CA THR A 230 -12.00 -38.32 9.32
C THR A 230 -11.40 -37.01 8.84
N GLN A 231 -11.97 -36.40 7.79
CA GLN A 231 -11.47 -35.17 7.15
C GLN A 231 -10.01 -35.24 6.71
N VAL A 232 -9.47 -36.44 6.53
CA VAL A 232 -8.09 -36.67 6.09
C VAL A 232 -8.00 -36.45 4.58
N LEU A 233 -7.06 -35.61 4.17
CA LEU A 233 -6.76 -35.35 2.77
C LEU A 233 -6.17 -36.59 2.09
N SER A 234 -6.38 -36.74 0.78
CA SER A 234 -5.76 -37.81 0.00
C SER A 234 -4.24 -37.77 0.06
N ALA A 235 -3.58 -38.93 -0.06
CA ALA A 235 -2.13 -39.04 0.01
C ALA A 235 -1.41 -38.18 -1.06
N GLU A 236 -2.02 -38.05 -2.24
CA GLU A 236 -1.54 -37.20 -3.32
C GLU A 236 -1.54 -35.71 -2.92
N MET A 237 -2.61 -35.23 -2.28
CA MET A 237 -2.72 -33.85 -1.82
C MET A 237 -1.80 -33.56 -0.63
N GLN A 238 -1.59 -34.54 0.26
CA GLN A 238 -0.63 -34.40 1.36
C GLN A 238 0.80 -34.29 0.86
N ALA A 239 1.16 -34.98 -0.23
CA ALA A 239 2.48 -34.87 -0.86
C ALA A 239 2.70 -33.47 -1.47
N THR A 240 1.69 -32.91 -2.15
CA THR A 240 1.79 -31.57 -2.77
C THR A 240 1.80 -30.43 -1.74
N LEU A 241 1.24 -30.63 -0.54
CA LEU A 241 1.23 -29.67 0.55
C LEU A 241 2.47 -29.76 1.46
N GLY A 242 3.27 -30.82 1.33
CA GLY A 242 4.42 -31.12 2.19
C GLY A 242 5.79 -30.81 1.57
N GLU A 243 5.82 -30.32 0.32
CA GLU A 243 7.00 -29.80 -0.39
C GLU A 243 7.08 -28.27 -0.33
#